data_AF-A0A7C5LKC9-F1
#
_entry.id   AF-A0A7C5LKC9-F1
#
_cell.length_a   1.000
_cell.length_b   1.000
_cell.length_c   1.000
_cell.angle_alpha   90.00
_cell.angle_beta   90.00
_cell.angle_gamma   90.00
#
_symmetry.space_group_name_H-M   'P 1'
#
loop_
_entity.id
_entity.type
_entity.pdbx_description
1 polymer ?
#
loop_
_entity_poly.entity_id
_entity_poly.type
_entity_poly.pdbx_seq_one_letter_code
_entity_poly.pdbx_strand_id
1 'polypeptide(L)' 'EGYSNQIAVYMRRLRTKIEKDPANPQYLLTVRGLGYKFEKP' A
#
# COMPACT_ATOMS: atom_id res chain seq x y z
N GLU A 1 -12.56 3.40 -16.26
CA GLU A 1 -12.52 2.93 -14.86
C GLU A 1 -11.68 1.64 -14.72
N GLY A 2 -10.37 1.68 -14.97
CA GLY A 2 -9.53 0.47 -15.02
C GLY A 2 -8.24 0.51 -14.18
N TYR A 3 -7.90 1.64 -13.56
CA TYR A 3 -6.62 1.83 -12.87
C TYR A 3 -6.62 1.39 -11.40
N SER A 4 -7.79 1.28 -10.76
CA SER A 4 -7.91 0.97 -9.33
C SER A 4 -7.31 -0.38 -8.95
N ASN A 5 -7.57 -1.40 -9.77
CA ASN A 5 -7.02 -2.75 -9.55
C ASN A 5 -5.50 -2.81 -9.74
N GLN A 6 -4.96 -2.04 -10.69
CA GLN A 6 -3.51 -1.98 -10.93
C GLN A 6 -2.78 -1.32 -9.77
N ILE A 7 -3.32 -0.23 -9.22
CA ILE A 7 -2.75 0.45 -8.06
C ILE A 7 -2.67 -0.52 -6.87
N ALA A 8 -3.74 -1.25 -6.55
CA ALA A 8 -3.72 -2.21 -5.45
C ALA A 8 -2.63 -3.30 -5.61
N VAL A 9 -2.42 -3.78 -6.84
CA VAL A 9 -1.35 -4.75 -7.16
C VAL A 9 0.03 -4.14 -6.93
N TYR A 10 0.26 -2.91 -7.40
CA TYR A 10 1.54 -2.23 -7.19
C TYR A 10 1.80 -1.94 -5.71
N MET A 11 0.78 -1.49 -4.96
CA MET A 11 0.91 -1.26 -3.52
C MET A 11 1.26 -2.54 -2.77
N ARG A 12 0.66 -3.69 -3.14
CA ARG A 12 1.04 -4.99 -2.56
C ARG A 12 2.49 -5.36 -2.86
N ARG A 13 2.95 -5.16 -4.11
CA ARG A 13 4.35 -5.41 -4.51
C ARG A 13 5.35 -4.48 -3.84
N LEU A 14 4.95 -3.24 -3.55
CA LEU A 14 5.78 -2.31 -2.79
C LEU A 14 5.90 -2.74 -1.33
N ARG A 15 4.78 -3.11 -0.69
CA ARG A 15 4.78 -3.62 0.68
C ARG A 15 5.70 -4.83 0.85
N THR A 16 5.71 -5.76 -0.10
CA THR A 16 6.63 -6.91 -0.05
C THR A 16 8.12 -6.55 -0.11
N LYS A 17 8.46 -5.33 -0.55
CA LYS A 17 9.85 -4.88 -0.67
C LYS A 17 10.30 -4.00 0.49
N ILE A 18 9.39 -3.25 1.11
CA ILE A 18 9.73 -2.21 2.10
C ILE A 18 9.23 -2.51 3.51
N GLU A 19 8.15 -3.30 3.64
CA GLU A 19 7.58 -3.63 4.94
C GLU A 19 8.28 -4.86 5.53
N LYS A 20 8.47 -4.86 6.85
CA LYS A 20 8.91 -6.07 7.56
C LYS A 20 7.85 -7.18 7.50
N ASP A 21 6.59 -6.78 7.64
CA ASP A 21 5.43 -7.64 7.45
C ASP A 21 4.43 -6.96 6.49
N PRO A 22 4.31 -7.42 5.24
CA PRO A 22 3.38 -6.84 4.26
C PRO A 22 1.90 -6.90 4.66
N ALA A 23 1.53 -7.81 5.58
CA ALA A 23 0.16 -7.91 6.10
C ALA A 23 -0.14 -6.84 7.16
N ASN A 24 0.90 -6.36 7.85
CA ASN A 24 0.84 -5.31 8.86
C ASN A 24 1.72 -4.11 8.44
N PRO A 25 1.33 -3.35 7.40
CA PRO A 25 2.16 -2.28 6.86
C PRO A 25 2.31 -1.14 7.86
N GLN A 26 3.53 -0.65 8.03
CA GLN A 26 3.88 0.50 8.88
C GLN A 26 4.24 1.73 8.04
N TYR A 27 4.78 1.55 6.84
CA TYR A 27 5.20 2.66 5.98
C TYR A 27 4.13 3.05 4.97
N LEU A 28 3.49 2.06 4.32
CA LEU A 28 2.53 2.29 3.24
C LEU A 28 1.11 1.91 3.68
N LEU A 29 0.38 2.86 4.25
CA LEU A 29 -0.94 2.69 4.85
C LEU A 29 -2.07 2.86 3.84
N THR A 30 -3.14 2.09 3.99
CA THR A 30 -4.38 2.29 3.23
C THR A 30 -5.31 3.22 4.01
N VAL A 31 -5.70 4.34 3.40
CA VAL A 31 -6.69 5.27 3.95
C VAL A 31 -8.01 5.06 3.20
N ARG A 32 -9.00 4.49 3.89
CA ARG A 32 -10.31 4.16 3.28
C ARG A 32 -10.97 5.43 2.73
N GLY A 33 -11.44 5.36 1.48
CA GLY A 33 -12.06 6.50 0.78
C GLY A 33 -11.09 7.55 0.23
N LEU A 34 -9.79 7.46 0.54
CA LEU A 34 -8.77 8.43 0.08
C LEU A 34 -7.64 7.78 -0.73
N GLY A 35 -7.27 6.52 -0.47
CA GLY A 35 -6.22 5.81 -1.19
C GLY A 35 -5.10 5.31 -0.28
N TYR A 36 -3.85 5.70 -0.57
CA TYR A 36 -2.66 5.22 0.14
C TYR A 36 -1.82 6.39 0.65
N LYS A 37 -1.23 6.24 1.84
CA LYS A 37 -0.34 7.22 2.47
C LYS A 37 0.99 6.57 2.77
N PHE A 38 2.08 7.29 2.53
CA PHE A 38 3.42 6.91 2.97
C PHE A 38 3.78 7.68 4.25
N GLU A 39 4.23 6.97 5.29
CA GLU A 39 4.57 7.52 6.61
C GLU A 39 5.83 6.84 7.16
N LYS A 40 6.53 7.51 8.09
CA LYS A 40 7.60 6.87 8.84
C LYS A 40 6.99 6.13 10.04
N PRO A 41 7.50 4.95 10.43
CA PRO A 41 7.02 4.20 11.59
C PRO A 41 7.14 5.01 12.88
#